data_AF-A0A1M4Z1F0-F1
#
_entry.id   AF-A0A1M4Z1F0-F1
#
_cell.length_a   1.000
_cell.length_b   1.000
_cell.length_c   1.000
_cell.angle_alpha   90.00
_cell.angle_beta   90.00
_cell.angle_gamma   90.00
#
_symmetry.space_group_name_H-M   'P 1'
#
loop_
_entity.id
_entity.type
_entity.pdbx_description
1 polymer ?
#
loop_
_entity_poly.entity_id
_entity_poly.type
_entity_poly.pdbx_seq_one_letter_code
_entity_poly.pdbx_strand_id
1 'polypeptide(L)'
;MGYKDYKIGNIVNVTVTGIQPYGVFATLDEETQGLIHISEVKHGYVENLKELFEIGEEIEAMILDIDEFDGRISLSLRTLQKAKYHPFSNQNKNPRYGKQTGIGFETLEEKLPLWIEVALNRIEEKHEK
;
A
#
# COMPACT_ATOMS: atom_id res chain seq x y z
N MET A 1 6.74 17.15 31.57
CA MET A 1 5.36 17.16 31.02
C MET A 1 4.94 15.69 30.93
N GLY A 2 3.68 15.32 31.20
CA GLY A 2 3.28 13.89 31.23
C GLY A 2 2.86 13.36 29.85
N TYR A 3 2.85 12.03 29.67
CA TYR A 3 2.41 11.36 28.42
C TYR A 3 1.02 11.77 27.91
N LYS A 4 0.18 12.39 28.76
CA LYS A 4 -1.19 12.85 28.48
C LYS A 4 -1.31 13.91 27.39
N ASP A 5 -0.23 14.63 27.10
CA ASP A 5 -0.27 15.70 26.10
C ASP A 5 -0.05 15.18 24.67
N TYR A 6 0.42 13.94 24.52
CA TYR A 6 0.68 13.32 23.24
C TYR A 6 -0.53 12.57 22.70
N LYS A 7 -0.77 12.72 21.39
CA LYS A 7 -1.83 11.99 20.67
C LYS A 7 -1.26 11.21 19.51
N ILE A 8 -1.90 10.08 19.21
CA ILE A 8 -1.60 9.26 18.03
C ILE A 8 -1.72 10.14 16.77
N GLY A 9 -0.73 10.05 15.89
CA GLY A 9 -0.60 10.84 14.67
C GLY A 9 0.09 12.20 14.84
N ASN A 10 0.43 12.61 16.06
CA ASN A 10 1.27 13.80 16.24
C ASN A 10 2.69 13.54 15.76
N ILE A 11 3.28 14.60 15.21
CA ILE A 11 4.66 14.64 14.77
C ILE A 11 5.44 15.38 15.86
N VAL A 12 6.49 14.74 16.38
CA VAL A 12 7.28 15.24 17.50
C VAL A 12 8.77 15.13 17.19
N ASN A 13 9.55 16.07 17.72
CA ASN A 13 11.01 16.00 17.68
C ASN A 13 11.49 15.19 18.88
N VAL A 14 12.39 14.24 18.62
CA VAL A 14 12.90 13.31 19.62
C VAL A 14 14.40 13.20 19.52
N THR A 15 15.07 13.01 20.64
CA THR A 15 16.53 12.84 20.68
C THR A 15 16.88 11.37 20.84
N VAL A 16 17.72 10.84 19.96
CA VAL A 16 18.16 9.44 20.00
C VAL A 16 19.03 9.19 21.24
N THR A 17 18.60 8.30 22.11
CA THR A 17 19.34 7.93 23.33
C THR A 17 20.09 6.61 23.18
N GLY A 18 19.65 5.74 22.29
CA GLY A 18 20.30 4.44 22.08
C GLY A 18 19.85 3.75 20.80
N ILE A 19 20.75 2.93 20.25
CA ILE A 19 20.51 2.20 19.00
C ILE A 19 20.72 0.72 19.26
N GLN A 20 19.72 -0.09 18.92
CA GLN A 20 19.75 -1.55 19.06
C GLN A 20 19.39 -2.20 17.72
N PRO A 21 19.73 -3.48 17.48
CA PRO A 21 19.50 -4.11 16.17
C PRO A 21 18.03 -4.16 15.75
N TYR A 22 17.11 -4.17 16.71
CA TYR A 22 15.67 -4.22 16.45
C TYR A 22 15.00 -2.83 16.38
N GLY A 23 15.67 -1.76 16.80
CA GLY A 23 15.07 -0.44 16.87
C GLY A 23 15.95 0.64 17.50
N VAL A 24 15.44 1.87 17.44
CA VAL A 24 16.08 3.07 17.96
C VAL A 24 15.26 3.59 19.14
N PHE A 25 15.94 3.84 20.25
CA PHE A 25 15.37 4.47 21.44
C PHE A 25 15.57 5.97 21.33
N ALA A 26 14.49 6.72 21.53
CA ALA A 26 14.52 8.17 21.52
C ALA A 26 13.71 8.71 22.70
N THR A 27 14.10 9.86 23.23
CA THR A 27 13.38 10.53 24.30
C THR A 27 12.59 11.70 23.72
N LEU A 28 11.31 11.82 24.10
CA LEU A 28 10.46 12.96 23.70
C LEU A 28 10.53 14.08 24.73
N ASP A 29 10.52 13.70 26.01
CA ASP A 29 10.57 14.60 27.17
C ASP A 29 11.33 13.89 28.32
N GLU A 30 11.51 14.54 29.47
CA GLU A 30 12.23 13.99 30.62
C GLU A 30 11.65 12.67 31.15
N GLU A 31 10.33 12.48 31.04
CA GLU A 31 9.63 11.29 31.57
C GLU A 31 9.19 10.29 30.49
N THR A 32 9.20 10.67 29.21
CA THR A 32 8.56 9.90 28.14
C THR A 32 9.59 9.37 27.15
N GLN A 33 9.66 8.04 27.04
CA GLN A 33 10.55 7.35 26.10
C GLN A 33 9.77 6.77 24.92
N GLY A 34 10.36 6.91 23.74
CA GLY A 34 9.87 6.39 22.48
C GLY A 34 10.75 5.28 21.93
N LEU A 35 10.14 4.35 21.21
CA LEU A 35 10.80 3.30 20.45
C LEU A 35 10.40 3.40 18.97
N ILE A 36 11.40 3.50 18.09
CA ILE A 36 11.23 3.35 16.66
C ILE A 36 11.65 1.93 16.28
N HIS A 37 10.70 1.10 15.86
CA HIS A 37 11.00 -0.24 15.37
C HIS A 37 11.76 -0.19 14.03
N ILE A 38 12.66 -1.15 13.76
CA ILE A 38 13.44 -1.19 12.51
C ILE A 38 12.58 -1.10 11.25
N SER A 39 11.38 -1.71 11.28
CA SER A 39 10.42 -1.68 10.16
C SER A 39 9.75 -0.32 9.94
N GLU A 40 9.82 0.57 10.93
CA GLU A 40 9.22 1.90 10.92
C GLU A 40 10.26 3.01 10.65
N VAL A 41 11.51 2.65 10.35
CA VAL A 41 12.56 3.62 9.99
C VAL A 41 12.43 4.12 8.56
N LYS A 42 12.24 3.23 7.59
CA LYS A 42 12.10 3.58 6.17
C LYS A 42 11.30 2.56 5.40
N HIS A 43 10.83 2.95 4.22
CA HIS A 43 10.28 2.00 3.26
C HIS A 43 11.41 1.18 2.61
N GLY A 44 11.57 -0.08 3.03
CA GLY A 44 12.51 -1.03 2.44
C GLY A 44 13.32 -1.79 3.49
N TYR A 45 14.34 -2.50 3.02
CA TYR A 45 15.25 -3.24 3.89
C TYR A 45 16.28 -2.30 4.54
N VAL A 46 16.52 -2.50 5.83
CA VAL A 46 17.54 -1.81 6.63
C VAL A 46 18.50 -2.88 7.12
N GLU A 47 19.78 -2.79 6.75
CA GLU A 47 20.81 -3.70 7.26
C GLU A 47 21.31 -3.26 8.62
N ASN A 48 21.77 -2.01 8.73
CA ASN A 48 22.37 -1.46 9.94
C ASN A 48 21.71 -0.15 10.34
N LEU A 49 21.11 -0.11 11.54
CA LEU A 49 20.56 1.13 12.12
C LEU A 49 21.65 2.10 12.57
N LYS A 50 22.83 1.58 12.96
CA LYS A 50 23.96 2.38 13.45
C LYS A 50 24.60 3.29 12.40
N GLU A 51 24.39 2.98 11.12
CA GLU A 51 24.89 3.82 10.02
C GLU A 51 23.90 4.93 9.64
N LEU A 52 22.66 4.82 10.11
CA LEU A 52 21.57 5.74 9.77
C LEU A 52 21.31 6.78 10.85
N PHE A 53 21.66 6.48 12.10
CA PHE A 53 21.39 7.34 13.25
C PHE A 53 22.61 7.43 14.13
N GLU A 54 22.78 8.59 14.75
CA GLU A 54 23.78 8.82 15.78
C GLU A 54 23.13 9.03 17.16
N ILE A 55 23.82 8.63 18.23
CA ILE A 55 23.34 8.87 19.59
C ILE A 55 23.47 10.37 19.88
N GLY A 56 22.38 10.99 20.33
CA GLY A 56 22.26 12.42 20.56
C GLY A 56 21.69 13.20 19.36
N GLU A 57 21.40 12.53 18.24
CA GLU A 57 20.78 13.15 17.08
C GLU A 57 19.30 13.50 17.36
N GLU A 58 18.87 14.68 16.95
CA GLU A 58 17.46 15.07 16.95
C GLU A 58 16.79 14.68 15.64
N ILE A 59 15.72 13.90 15.74
CA ILE A 59 14.95 13.41 14.60
C ILE A 59 13.46 13.69 14.79
N GLU A 60 12.76 13.93 13.69
CA GLU A 60 11.31 14.14 13.70
C GLU A 60 10.61 12.79 13.45
N ALA A 61 9.71 12.36 14.35
CA ALA A 61 8.99 11.09 14.24
C ALA A 61 7.50 11.25 14.54
N MET A 62 6.67 10.38 13.96
CA MET A 62 5.23 10.34 14.22
C MET A 62 4.86 9.31 15.28
N ILE A 63 3.95 9.66 16.17
CA ILE A 63 3.38 8.75 17.17
C ILE A 63 2.40 7.78 16.52
N LEU A 64 2.68 6.48 16.61
CA LEU A 64 1.79 5.42 16.14
C LEU A 64 0.88 4.90 17.25
N ASP A 65 1.45 4.70 18.44
CA ASP A 65 0.75 4.10 19.57
C ASP A 65 1.33 4.59 20.89
N ILE A 66 0.52 4.62 21.94
CA ILE A 66 0.89 5.11 23.27
C ILE A 66 0.50 4.04 24.29
N ASP A 67 1.50 3.50 24.97
CA ASP A 67 1.27 2.59 26.10
C ASP A 67 1.19 3.38 27.40
N GLU A 68 -0.03 3.52 27.93
CA GLU A 68 -0.32 4.25 29.16
C GLU A 68 0.19 3.54 30.42
N PHE A 69 0.45 2.23 30.37
CA PHE A 69 0.92 1.47 31.53
C PHE A 69 2.41 1.65 31.77
N ASP A 70 3.21 1.52 30.70
CA ASP A 70 4.67 1.61 30.77
C ASP A 70 5.21 3.02 30.45
N GLY A 71 4.35 3.94 30.00
CA GLY A 71 4.75 5.29 29.57
C GLY A 71 5.62 5.29 28.31
N ARG A 72 5.45 4.27 27.46
CA ARG A 72 6.25 4.08 26.23
C ARG A 72 5.45 4.47 25.00
N ILE A 73 6.12 5.09 24.05
CA ILE A 73 5.50 5.55 22.80
C ILE A 73 6.11 4.81 21.61
N SER A 74 5.27 4.23 20.76
CA SER A 74 5.71 3.67 19.49
C SER A 74 5.80 4.78 18.44
N LEU A 75 6.97 4.96 17.86
CA LEU A 75 7.27 6.02 16.91
C LEU A 75 7.56 5.46 15.52
N SER A 76 7.31 6.26 14.49
CA SER A 76 7.60 5.93 13.10
C SER A 76 8.14 7.12 12.31
N LEU A 77 9.25 6.87 11.63
CA LEU A 77 9.85 7.77 10.64
C LEU A 77 9.30 7.50 9.24
N ARG A 78 8.91 6.25 8.99
CA ARG A 78 8.37 5.79 7.71
C ARG A 78 7.10 6.55 7.34
N THR A 79 6.22 6.84 8.29
CA THR A 79 4.95 7.51 8.01
C THR A 79 5.13 8.95 7.52
N LEU A 80 6.22 9.62 7.90
CA LEU A 80 6.57 10.96 7.41
C LEU A 80 7.08 10.93 5.97
N GLN A 81 7.67 9.81 5.55
CA GLN A 81 8.15 9.66 4.19
C GLN A 81 6.97 9.49 3.24
N LYS A 82 6.95 10.30 2.18
CA LYS A 82 5.92 10.18 1.13
C LYS A 82 6.00 8.78 0.53
N ALA A 83 4.94 7.98 0.72
CA ALA A 83 4.89 6.62 0.20
C ALA A 83 5.14 6.65 -1.32
N LYS A 84 6.23 6.00 -1.77
CA LYS A 84 6.60 5.92 -3.20
C LYS A 84 5.53 5.20 -4.03
N TYR A 85 4.72 4.38 -3.36
CA TYR A 85 3.59 3.65 -3.92
C TYR A 85 2.39 3.84 -2.99
N HIS A 86 1.19 4.01 -3.55
CA HIS A 86 -0.03 3.93 -2.75
C HIS A 86 -0.10 2.51 -2.14
N PRO A 87 -0.44 2.33 -0.85
CA PRO A 87 -0.60 0.98 -0.27
C PRO A 87 -1.67 0.15 -1.00
N PHE A 88 -2.59 0.86 -1.66
CA PHE A 88 -3.59 0.32 -2.59
C PHE A 88 -3.24 0.61 -4.05
N SER A 89 -1.96 0.56 -4.44
CA SER A 89 -1.58 0.67 -5.85
C SER A 89 -2.44 -0.34 -6.61
N ASN A 90 -3.36 0.17 -7.45
CA ASN A 90 -4.37 -0.60 -8.18
C ASN A 90 -3.82 -1.99 -8.47
N GLN A 91 -4.24 -3.00 -7.70
CA GLN A 91 -4.02 -4.38 -8.11
C GLN A 91 -4.51 -4.43 -9.54
N ASN A 92 -3.59 -4.74 -10.46
CA ASN A 92 -3.81 -4.66 -11.90
C ASN A 92 -5.29 -4.81 -12.23
N LYS A 93 -5.95 -3.71 -12.60
CA LYS A 93 -7.19 -3.77 -13.38
C LYS A 93 -6.82 -4.21 -14.79
N ASN A 94 -6.01 -5.26 -14.92
CA ASN A 94 -6.08 -6.12 -16.07
C ASN A 94 -7.32 -6.95 -15.79
N PRO A 95 -8.49 -6.60 -16.34
CA PRO A 95 -9.56 -7.57 -16.36
C PRO A 95 -8.94 -8.88 -16.87
N ARG A 96 -9.23 -9.99 -16.18
CA ARG A 96 -8.72 -11.32 -16.55
C ARG A 96 -9.06 -11.69 -18.01
N TYR A 97 -10.01 -10.96 -18.59
CA TYR A 97 -10.29 -10.88 -20.02
C TYR A 97 -9.82 -9.52 -20.52
N GLY A 98 -8.97 -9.50 -21.57
CA GLY A 98 -8.65 -8.27 -22.28
C GLY A 98 -9.94 -7.51 -22.61
N LYS A 99 -9.87 -6.17 -22.63
CA LYS A 99 -10.94 -5.34 -23.22
C LYS A 99 -11.39 -6.06 -24.49
N GLN A 100 -12.64 -6.50 -24.56
CA GLN A 100 -13.18 -7.13 -25.76
C GLN A 100 -13.31 -6.07 -26.86
N THR A 101 -12.20 -5.52 -27.36
CA THR A 101 -12.18 -4.89 -28.67
C THR A 101 -12.01 -6.04 -29.66
N GLY A 102 -13.12 -6.72 -29.98
CA GLY A 102 -13.15 -7.75 -31.02
C GLY A 102 -13.45 -9.18 -30.56
N ILE A 103 -14.40 -9.39 -29.63
CA ILE A 103 -15.02 -10.72 -29.47
C ILE A 103 -16.31 -10.75 -30.28
N GLY A 104 -16.13 -11.04 -31.56
CA GLY A 104 -16.73 -12.22 -32.21
C GLY A 104 -18.25 -12.34 -32.29
N PHE A 105 -19.01 -11.28 -32.06
CA PHE A 105 -20.38 -11.18 -32.55
C PHE A 105 -20.43 -10.04 -33.55
N GLU A 106 -20.24 -10.36 -34.83
CA GLU A 106 -20.90 -9.58 -35.89
C GLU A 106 -22.37 -9.44 -35.49
N THR A 107 -22.92 -8.24 -35.66
CA THR A 107 -24.31 -7.99 -35.28
C THR A 107 -25.20 -9.02 -35.97
N LEU A 108 -26.29 -9.45 -35.32
CA LEU A 108 -27.25 -10.36 -35.93
C LEU A 108 -27.70 -9.89 -37.34
N GLU A 109 -27.70 -8.58 -37.54
CA GLU A 109 -27.96 -7.90 -38.80
C GLU A 109 -26.95 -8.25 -39.92
N GLU A 110 -25.67 -8.42 -39.59
CA GLU A 110 -24.61 -8.77 -40.54
C GLU A 110 -24.64 -10.26 -40.93
N LYS A 111 -25.04 -11.17 -40.02
CA LYS A 111 -25.12 -12.62 -40.29
C LYS A 111 -26.45 -13.10 -40.84
N LEU A 112 -27.53 -12.32 -40.69
CA LEU A 112 -28.86 -12.67 -41.17
C LEU A 112 -28.92 -13.03 -42.67
N PRO A 113 -28.30 -12.26 -43.58
CA PRO A 113 -28.41 -12.51 -45.02
C PRO A 113 -27.85 -13.88 -45.41
N LEU A 114 -26.69 -14.22 -44.86
CA LEU A 114 -25.97 -15.46 -45.16
C LEU A 114 -26.74 -16.69 -44.65
N TRP A 115 -27.44 -16.57 -43.52
CA TRP A 115 -28.29 -17.64 -42.99
C TRP A 115 -29.59 -17.80 -43.78
N ILE A 116 -30.17 -16.71 -44.29
CA ILE A 116 -31.36 -16.76 -45.14
C ILE A 116 -31.03 -17.46 -46.47
N GLU A 117 -29.89 -17.14 -47.09
CA GLU A 117 -29.44 -17.79 -48.32
C GLU A 117 -29.24 -19.29 -48.14
N VAL A 118 -28.56 -19.70 -47.06
CA VAL A 118 -28.36 -21.13 -46.74
C VAL A 118 -29.69 -21.84 -46.47
N ALA A 119 -30.65 -21.17 -45.82
CA ALA A 119 -31.96 -21.73 -45.55
C ALA A 119 -32.81 -21.90 -46.82
N LEU A 120 -32.76 -20.94 -47.76
CA LEU A 120 -33.47 -21.01 -49.04
C LEU A 120 -32.94 -22.16 -49.90
N ASN A 121 -31.61 -22.28 -50.04
CA ASN A 121 -30.99 -23.37 -50.79
C ASN A 121 -31.39 -24.75 -50.25
N ARG A 122 -31.48 -24.88 -48.92
CA ARG A 122 -31.87 -26.13 -48.26
C ARG A 122 -33.34 -26.50 -48.49
N ILE A 123 -34.20 -25.52 -48.73
CA ILE A 123 -35.61 -25.73 -49.08
C ILE A 123 -35.69 -26.15 -50.55
N GLU A 124 -34.97 -25.49 -51.45
CA GLU A 124 -34.93 -25.85 -52.88
C GLU A 124 -34.40 -27.28 -53.11
N GLU A 125 -33.30 -27.66 -52.47
CA GLU A 125 -32.75 -29.03 -52.54
C GLU A 125 -33.72 -30.12 -52.03
N LYS A 126 -34.66 -29.74 -51.16
CA LYS A 126 -35.69 -30.64 -50.63
C LYS A 126 -36.92 -30.76 -51.53
N HIS A 127 -37.14 -29.80 -52.43
CA HIS A 127 -38.25 -29.81 -53.38
C HIS A 127 -37.90 -30.49 -54.72
N GLU A 128 -36.61 -30.66 -55.03
CA GLU A 128 -36.12 -31.38 -56.22
C GLU A 128 -35.91 -32.90 -56.00
N LYS A 129 -36.16 -33.42 -54.80
CA LYS A 129 -36.17 -34.86 -54.46
C LYS A 129 -37.56 -35.36 -54.14
#